data_AF-A0A7C3G0Q8-F1
#
_entry.id   AF-A0A7C3G0Q8-F1
#
_cell.length_a   1.000
_cell.length_b   1.000
_cell.length_c   1.000
_cell.angle_alpha   90.00
_cell.angle_beta   90.00
_cell.angle_gamma   90.00
#
_symmetry.space_group_name_H-M   'P 1'
#
loop_
_entity.id
_entity.type
_entity.pdbx_description
1 polymer ?
#
loop_
_entity_poly.entity_id
_entity_poly.type
_entity_poly.pdbx_seq_one_letter_code
_entity_poly.pdbx_strand_id
1 'polypeptide(L)'
;MARGPITDEELARYRRDGFVLIRGMFDAVEMGLLRRAAKEDRELERHAYGRADGEGGVVRLALWNHPGEGIYGMFARCRSVVDSAEKILGGEVYHYHSKMVMKEPRVGGAWAWHQDYGYWYQNGALFPLLCSVFIA
;
A
#
# COMPACT_ATOMS: atom_id res chain seq x y z
N MET A 1 4.38 19.15 0.58
CA MET A 1 5.33 18.22 1.21
C MET A 1 4.54 17.32 2.16
N ALA A 2 4.94 16.06 2.24
CA ALA A 2 4.31 15.09 3.12
C ALA A 2 4.19 15.57 4.59
N ARG A 3 3.05 15.26 5.22
CA ARG A 3 2.59 15.81 6.52
C ARG A 3 3.51 15.50 7.72
N GLY A 4 4.36 14.48 7.62
CA GLY A 4 5.10 13.91 8.76
C GLY A 4 4.43 12.65 9.32
N PRO A 5 4.98 12.09 10.41
CA PRO A 5 4.44 10.88 11.03
C PRO A 5 3.06 11.09 11.66
N ILE A 6 2.32 10.01 11.85
CA ILE A 6 1.02 10.04 12.54
C ILE A 6 1.13 10.57 13.98
N THR A 7 0.08 11.25 14.43
CA THR A 7 -0.04 11.75 15.80
C THR A 7 -0.33 10.62 16.80
N ASP A 8 -0.20 10.89 18.10
CA ASP A 8 -0.55 9.91 19.14
C ASP A 8 -2.05 9.59 19.16
N GLU A 9 -2.88 10.56 18.81
CA GLU A 9 -4.32 10.35 18.67
C GLU A 9 -4.63 9.43 17.47
N GLU A 10 -3.94 9.62 16.34
CA GLU A 10 -4.04 8.74 15.17
C GLU A 10 -3.55 7.32 15.48
N LEU A 11 -2.47 7.19 16.24
CA LEU A 11 -1.98 5.91 16.73
C LEU A 11 -2.99 5.23 17.66
N ALA A 12 -3.62 5.97 18.57
CA ALA A 12 -4.65 5.45 19.46
C ALA A 12 -5.87 4.93 18.68
N ARG A 13 -6.28 5.65 17.62
CA ARG A 13 -7.34 5.17 16.71
C ARG A 13 -6.94 3.90 15.97
N TYR A 14 -5.72 3.85 15.43
CA TYR A 14 -5.20 2.64 14.77
C TYR A 14 -5.25 1.42 15.71
N ARG A 15 -4.80 1.57 16.95
CA ARG A 15 -4.79 0.48 17.94
C ARG A 15 -6.20 0.01 18.33
N ARG A 16 -7.18 0.91 18.35
CA ARG A 16 -8.57 0.58 18.68
C ARG A 16 -9.33 -0.05 17.51
N ASP A 17 -9.18 0.54 16.32
CA ASP A 17 -10.03 0.25 15.17
C ASP A 17 -9.37 -0.72 14.16
N GLY A 18 -8.07 -0.98 14.30
CA GLY A 18 -7.27 -1.78 13.37
C GLY A 18 -6.82 -1.03 12.10
N PHE A 19 -7.22 0.24 11.94
CA PHE A 19 -6.81 1.12 10.85
C PHE A 19 -6.93 2.60 11.25
N VAL A 20 -6.28 3.48 10.48
CA VAL A 20 -6.48 4.94 10.59
C VAL A 20 -6.39 5.58 9.20
N LEU A 21 -7.27 6.54 8.92
CA LEU A 21 -7.27 7.29 7.67
C LEU A 21 -6.59 8.64 7.86
N ILE A 22 -5.49 8.86 7.14
CA ILE A 22 -4.72 10.10 7.18
C ILE A 22 -5.02 10.91 5.93
N ARG A 23 -5.86 11.95 6.07
CA ARG A 23 -6.21 12.82 4.95
C ARG A 23 -5.07 13.80 4.66
N GLY A 24 -4.75 13.98 3.38
CA GLY A 24 -3.71 14.92 2.96
C GLY A 24 -2.32 14.55 3.48
N MET A 25 -2.02 13.25 3.62
CA MET A 25 -0.66 12.82 3.99
C MET A 25 0.37 13.25 2.95
N PHE A 26 -0.03 13.20 1.68
CA PHE A 26 0.67 13.77 0.53
C PHE A 26 -0.18 14.90 -0.06
N ASP A 27 0.48 15.94 -0.58
CA ASP A 27 -0.21 17.05 -1.21
C ASP A 27 -0.67 16.73 -2.64
N ALA A 28 -1.43 17.64 -3.24
CA ALA A 28 -1.99 17.46 -4.57
C ALA A 28 -0.92 17.38 -5.68
N VAL A 29 0.25 17.99 -5.47
CA VAL A 29 1.36 17.96 -6.44
C VAL A 29 2.04 16.60 -6.41
N GLU A 30 2.37 16.11 -5.22
CA GLU A 30 2.92 14.78 -4.97
C GLU A 30 1.98 13.70 -5.50
N MET A 31 0.70 13.76 -5.15
CA MET A 31 -0.31 12.81 -5.65
C MET A 31 -0.51 12.92 -7.17
N GLY A 32 -0.39 14.14 -7.72
CA GLY A 32 -0.42 14.35 -9.17
C GLY A 32 0.73 13.66 -9.89
N LEU A 33 1.94 13.67 -9.32
CA LEU A 33 3.10 12.95 -9.85
C LEU A 33 2.90 11.44 -9.81
N LEU A 34 2.48 10.90 -8.66
CA LEU A 34 2.22 9.46 -8.49
C LEU A 34 1.15 8.97 -9.48
N ARG A 35 0.07 9.75 -9.64
CA ARG A 35 -1.01 9.43 -10.58
C ARG A 35 -0.55 9.46 -12.04
N ARG A 36 0.33 10.38 -12.44
CA ARG A 36 0.89 10.41 -13.80
C ARG A 36 1.75 9.19 -14.05
N ALA A 37 2.67 8.89 -13.14
CA ALA A 37 3.50 7.70 -13.23
C ALA A 37 2.67 6.42 -13.34
N ALA A 38 1.63 6.26 -12.52
CA ALA A 38 0.75 5.09 -12.57
C ALA A 38 0.02 4.91 -13.92
N LYS A 39 -0.18 5.98 -14.69
CA LYS A 39 -0.81 5.93 -16.03
C LYS A 39 0.17 5.76 -17.18
N GLU A 40 1.40 6.21 -16.98
CA GLU A 40 2.44 6.24 -18.02
C GLU A 40 3.38 5.04 -17.94
N ASP A 41 3.36 4.31 -16.81
CA ASP A 41 4.23 3.17 -16.56
C ASP A 41 3.80 1.92 -17.32
N ARG A 42 4.29 1.84 -18.57
CA ARG A 42 4.11 0.70 -19.46
C ARG A 42 4.73 -0.59 -18.94
N GLU A 43 5.79 -0.52 -18.14
CA GLU A 43 6.43 -1.72 -17.59
C GLU A 43 5.57 -2.31 -16.48
N LEU A 44 4.98 -1.49 -15.63
CA LEU A 44 4.01 -1.93 -14.63
C LEU A 44 2.76 -2.53 -15.30
N GLU A 45 2.30 -1.96 -16.42
CA GLU A 45 1.22 -2.56 -17.22
C GLU A 45 1.58 -3.93 -17.80
N ARG A 46 2.82 -4.12 -18.26
CA ARG A 46 3.30 -5.40 -18.82
C ARG A 46 3.45 -6.49 -17.77
N HIS A 47 3.84 -6.12 -16.55
CA HIS A 47 3.93 -7.05 -15.41
C HIS A 47 2.60 -7.24 -14.70
N ALA A 48 1.55 -6.48 -15.07
CA ALA A 48 0.24 -6.63 -14.50
C ALA A 48 -0.40 -7.96 -14.95
N TYR A 49 -0.87 -8.74 -14.00
CA TYR A 49 -1.63 -9.95 -14.28
C TYR A 49 -3.07 -9.84 -13.78
N GLY A 50 -3.96 -10.55 -14.46
CA GLY A 50 -5.36 -10.65 -14.06
C GLY A 50 -5.53 -11.67 -12.94
N ARG A 51 -6.19 -11.27 -11.86
CA ARG A 51 -6.68 -12.17 -10.82
C ARG A 51 -8.20 -12.21 -10.89
N ALA A 52 -8.75 -13.41 -11.09
CA ALA A 52 -10.20 -13.61 -11.02
C ALA A 52 -10.69 -13.27 -9.60
N ASP A 53 -11.81 -12.58 -9.51
CA ASP A 53 -12.43 -12.20 -8.23
C ASP A 53 -13.31 -13.29 -7.63
N GLY A 54 -13.63 -14.34 -8.40
CA GLY A 54 -14.53 -15.43 -8.00
C GLY A 54 -16.01 -15.20 -8.35
N GLU A 55 -16.36 -14.01 -8.85
CA GLU A 55 -17.73 -13.61 -9.24
C GLU A 55 -17.84 -13.29 -10.75
N GLY A 56 -16.76 -13.49 -11.51
CA GLY A 56 -16.70 -13.32 -12.96
C GLY A 56 -15.98 -12.05 -13.42
N GLY A 57 -15.50 -11.23 -12.49
CA GLY A 57 -14.64 -10.07 -12.75
C GLY A 57 -13.15 -10.39 -12.66
N VAL A 58 -12.33 -9.49 -13.19
CA VAL A 58 -10.87 -9.58 -13.14
C VAL A 58 -10.30 -8.31 -12.50
N VAL A 59 -9.44 -8.48 -11.51
CA VAL A 59 -8.64 -7.40 -10.92
C VAL A 59 -7.26 -7.43 -11.56
N ARG A 60 -6.79 -6.29 -12.10
CA ARG A 60 -5.42 -6.16 -12.60
C ARG A 60 -4.49 -5.78 -11.45
N LEU A 61 -3.42 -6.55 -11.29
CA LEU A 61 -2.47 -6.40 -10.18
C LEU A 61 -1.04 -6.43 -10.70
N ALA A 62 -0.22 -5.50 -10.22
CA ALA A 62 1.23 -5.58 -10.30
C ALA A 62 1.79 -5.68 -8.88
N LEU A 63 2.78 -6.55 -8.67
CA LEU A 63 3.39 -6.84 -7.37
C LEU A 63 4.90 -6.83 -7.49
N TRP A 64 5.56 -6.28 -6.48
CA TRP A 64 7.02 -6.26 -6.40
C TRP A 64 7.49 -6.17 -4.95
N ASN A 65 8.67 -6.73 -4.66
CA ASN A 65 9.18 -6.83 -3.29
C ASN A 65 10.24 -5.78 -2.95
N HIS A 66 10.77 -5.08 -3.96
CA HIS A 66 11.78 -4.04 -3.77
C HIS A 66 11.25 -2.67 -4.16
N PRO A 67 11.35 -1.64 -3.30
CA PRO A 67 10.77 -0.33 -3.57
C PRO A 67 11.36 0.32 -4.83
N GLY A 68 12.63 0.04 -5.14
CA GLY A 68 13.35 0.63 -6.26
C GLY A 68 13.61 2.13 -6.10
N GLU A 69 14.23 2.73 -7.11
CA GLU A 69 14.60 4.16 -7.13
C GLU A 69 13.58 5.04 -7.86
N GLY A 70 12.48 4.45 -8.35
CA GLY A 70 11.38 5.17 -8.96
C GLY A 70 10.43 5.83 -7.96
N ILE A 71 9.40 6.50 -8.47
CA ILE A 71 8.43 7.24 -7.65
C ILE A 71 7.73 6.35 -6.61
N TYR A 72 7.38 5.11 -6.93
CA TYR A 72 6.73 4.22 -5.97
C TYR A 72 7.65 3.93 -4.78
N GLY A 73 8.94 3.72 -5.05
CA GLY A 73 9.94 3.51 -4.02
C GLY A 73 10.20 4.75 -3.18
N MET A 74 10.11 5.94 -3.76
CA MET A 74 10.19 7.20 -3.02
C MET A 74 9.00 7.37 -2.08
N PHE A 75 7.78 7.07 -2.51
CA PHE A 75 6.59 7.13 -1.65
C PHE A 75 6.64 6.07 -0.53
N ALA A 76 7.04 4.85 -0.85
CA ALA A 76 7.15 3.75 0.12
C ALA A 76 8.21 4.00 1.21
N ARG A 77 9.30 4.72 0.87
CA ARG A 77 10.43 4.99 1.77
C ARG A 77 10.42 6.41 2.35
N CYS A 78 9.41 7.22 2.07
CA CYS A 78 9.41 8.59 2.57
C CYS A 78 9.25 8.60 4.10
N ARG A 79 9.85 9.60 4.76
CA ARG A 79 9.83 9.71 6.22
C ARG A 79 8.42 9.71 6.81
N SER A 80 7.45 10.35 6.15
CA SER A 80 6.08 10.32 6.67
C SER A 80 5.52 8.90 6.75
N VAL A 81 5.83 8.03 5.80
CA VAL A 81 5.39 6.63 5.79
C VAL A 81 6.22 5.79 6.75
N VAL A 82 7.56 5.85 6.68
CA VAL A 82 8.47 5.05 7.50
C VAL A 82 8.31 5.39 8.97
N ASP A 83 8.44 6.66 9.34
CA ASP A 83 8.35 7.10 10.75
C ASP A 83 6.95 6.80 11.33
N SER A 84 5.88 6.76 10.50
CA SER A 84 4.55 6.32 10.93
C SER A 84 4.47 4.81 11.18
N ALA A 85 5.05 4.01 10.28
CA ALA A 85 5.08 2.56 10.41
C ALA A 85 5.92 2.12 11.63
N GLU A 86 7.08 2.74 11.85
CA GLU A 86 7.90 2.51 13.05
C GLU A 86 7.13 2.84 14.33
N LYS A 87 6.38 3.95 14.33
CA LYS A 87 5.54 4.34 15.46
C LYS A 87 4.40 3.36 15.73
N ILE A 88 3.83 2.75 14.67
CA ILE A 88 2.80 1.72 14.80
C ILE A 88 3.39 0.42 15.34
N LEU A 89 4.51 -0.04 14.78
CA LEU A 89 5.10 -1.35 15.04
C LEU A 89 6.06 -1.37 16.25
N GLY A 90 6.52 -0.20 16.70
CA GLY A 90 7.38 -0.06 17.88
C GLY A 90 8.85 -0.42 17.64
N GLY A 91 9.35 -0.26 16.41
CA GLY A 91 10.73 -0.58 16.05
C GLY A 91 11.05 -0.26 14.59
N GLU A 92 12.29 -0.53 14.18
CA GLU A 92 12.73 -0.36 12.79
C GLU A 92 11.89 -1.22 11.84
N VAL A 93 11.58 -0.65 10.68
CA VAL A 93 10.77 -1.32 9.65
C VAL A 93 11.55 -1.46 8.35
N TYR A 94 11.16 -2.45 7.55
CA TYR A 94 11.63 -2.59 6.18
C TYR A 94 10.44 -2.79 5.24
N HIS A 95 10.65 -2.47 3.96
CA HIS A 95 9.64 -2.72 2.93
C HIS A 95 9.57 -4.21 2.61
N TYR A 96 8.43 -4.84 2.92
CA TYR A 96 8.19 -6.25 2.60
C TYR A 96 7.75 -6.45 1.14
N HIS A 97 6.68 -5.79 0.72
CA HIS A 97 6.20 -5.80 -0.65
C HIS A 97 5.31 -4.59 -0.95
N SER A 98 5.14 -4.32 -2.23
CA SER A 98 4.20 -3.33 -2.77
C SER A 98 3.30 -4.01 -3.81
N LYS A 99 2.08 -3.48 -3.91
CA LYS A 99 1.11 -3.88 -4.93
C LYS A 99 0.40 -2.66 -5.48
N MET A 100 0.21 -2.63 -6.79
CA MET A 100 -0.69 -1.69 -7.47
C MET A 100 -1.98 -2.42 -7.85
N VAL A 101 -3.12 -1.92 -7.37
CA VAL A 101 -4.44 -2.45 -7.70
C VAL A 101 -5.09 -1.54 -8.72
N MET A 102 -5.18 -2.00 -9.97
CA MET A 102 -5.79 -1.26 -11.07
C MET A 102 -7.25 -1.67 -11.21
N LYS A 103 -8.15 -0.82 -10.72
CA LYS A 103 -9.60 -1.00 -10.84
C LYS A 103 -10.15 -0.08 -11.92
N GLU A 104 -10.45 -0.67 -13.08
CA GLU A 104 -11.09 0.04 -14.17
C GLU A 104 -12.57 0.34 -13.86
N PRO A 105 -13.09 1.50 -14.27
CA PRO A 105 -14.50 1.82 -14.11
C PRO A 105 -15.39 0.74 -14.72
N ARG A 106 -16.43 0.31 -13.99
CA ARG A 106 -17.51 -0.58 -14.45
C ARG A 106 -17.14 -2.03 -14.77
N VAL A 107 -15.86 -2.40 -14.79
CA VAL A 107 -15.40 -3.75 -15.18
C VAL A 107 -14.51 -4.43 -14.15
N GLY A 108 -14.12 -3.72 -13.07
CA GLY A 108 -13.24 -4.28 -12.05
C GLY A 108 -13.92 -5.35 -11.20
N GLY A 109 -13.15 -6.40 -10.85
CA GLY A 109 -13.60 -7.45 -9.96
C GLY A 109 -13.60 -7.08 -8.47
N ALA A 110 -14.38 -7.81 -7.68
CA ALA A 110 -14.41 -7.69 -6.23
C ALA A 110 -13.09 -8.13 -5.58
N TRP A 111 -12.79 -7.60 -4.39
CA TRP A 111 -11.77 -8.18 -3.51
C TRP A 111 -12.51 -8.90 -2.40
N ALA A 112 -12.43 -10.23 -2.40
CA ALA A 112 -13.05 -11.05 -1.38
C ALA A 112 -12.54 -10.68 0.02
N TRP A 113 -13.38 -10.86 1.03
CA TRP A 113 -12.97 -10.71 2.42
C TRP A 113 -11.80 -11.66 2.74
N HIS A 114 -10.72 -11.09 3.27
CA HIS A 114 -9.52 -11.85 3.67
C HIS A 114 -8.73 -11.09 4.75
N GLN A 115 -7.76 -11.79 5.34
CA GLN A 115 -6.73 -11.22 6.18
C GLN A 115 -5.36 -11.49 5.55
N ASP A 116 -4.54 -10.45 5.40
CA ASP A 116 -3.23 -10.54 4.77
C ASP A 116 -2.26 -11.47 5.53
N TYR A 117 -2.24 -11.40 6.87
CA TYR A 117 -1.30 -12.16 7.69
C TYR A 117 -1.38 -13.67 7.49
N GLY A 118 -2.57 -14.24 7.24
CA GLY A 118 -2.72 -15.68 7.00
C GLY A 118 -1.88 -16.15 5.80
N TYR A 119 -1.75 -15.32 4.77
CA TYR A 119 -0.87 -15.60 3.63
C TYR A 119 0.61 -15.40 4.00
N TRP A 120 0.93 -14.34 4.74
CA TRP A 120 2.33 -14.04 5.10
C TRP A 120 2.94 -14.99 6.11
N TYR A 121 2.11 -15.60 6.97
CA TYR A 121 2.54 -16.68 7.84
C TYR A 121 3.10 -17.86 7.03
N GLN A 122 2.45 -18.20 5.91
CA GLN A 122 2.93 -19.24 4.99
C GLN A 122 4.25 -18.87 4.29
N ASN A 123 4.60 -17.58 4.28
CA ASN A 123 5.85 -17.05 3.74
C ASN A 123 6.92 -16.77 4.82
N GLY A 124 6.74 -17.30 6.04
CA GLY A 124 7.72 -17.20 7.12
C GLY A 124 7.58 -15.99 8.04
N ALA A 125 6.53 -15.17 7.90
CA ALA A 125 6.22 -14.12 8.87
C ALA A 125 5.62 -14.73 10.14
N LEU A 126 6.48 -15.07 11.11
CA LEU A 126 6.07 -15.80 12.32
C LEU A 126 5.08 -15.05 13.20
N PHE A 127 5.12 -13.72 13.19
CA PHE A 127 4.23 -12.85 13.95
C PHE A 127 3.58 -11.82 13.02
N PRO A 128 2.37 -11.31 13.33
CA PRO A 128 1.70 -10.28 12.56
C PRO A 128 2.33 -8.88 12.78
N LEU A 129 3.66 -8.80 12.83
CA LEU A 129 4.41 -7.57 13.02
C LEU A 129 4.60 -6.87 11.66
N LEU A 130 3.48 -6.45 11.08
CA LEU A 130 3.42 -5.77 9.79
C LEU A 130 2.26 -4.76 9.77
N CYS A 131 2.41 -3.70 8.99
CA CYS A 131 1.32 -2.77 8.69
C CYS A 131 1.23 -2.52 7.19
N SER A 132 0.01 -2.52 6.67
CA SER A 132 -0.25 -2.15 5.27
C SER A 132 -0.51 -0.65 5.19
N VAL A 133 0.19 0.03 4.26
CA VAL A 133 -0.06 1.44 3.93
C VAL A 133 -0.78 1.50 2.59
N PHE A 134 -1.97 2.07 2.56
CA PHE A 134 -2.77 2.22 1.35
C PHE A 134 -2.79 3.68 0.92
N ILE A 135 -2.35 3.95 -0.32
CA ILE A 135 -2.36 5.27 -0.93
C ILE A 135 -3.43 5.25 -2.02
N ALA A 136 -4.38 6.17 -1.93
CA ALA A 136 -5.53 6.28 -2.83
C ALA A 136 -5.21 7.03 -4.12
#